data_AF-A0A4S2S9S2-F1
#
_entry.id   AF-A0A4S2S9S2-F1
#
_cell.length_a   1.000
_cell.length_b   1.000
_cell.length_c   1.000
_cell.angle_alpha   90.00
_cell.angle_beta   90.00
_cell.angle_gamma   90.00
#
_symmetry.space_group_name_H-M   'P 1'
#
loop_
_entity.id
_entity.type
_entity.pdbx_description
1 polymer ?
#
loop_
_entity_poly.entity_id
_entity_poly.type
_entity_poly.pdbx_seq_one_letter_code
_entity_poly.pdbx_strand_id
1 'polypeptide(L)'
;MARGLEQSYPIYRRLGLASVGFERLSHEHLSATIYLVRVRWIFYDQDGKRMTDSLASYILRRGDGGLRAFVCVPADDVEKLQALAAEKGVSLFGETPGEGQAHESPA
;
A
#
# COMPACT_ATOMS: atom_id res chain seq x y z
N MET A 1 -5.98 -10.47 -6.16
CA MET A 1 -4.79 -9.74 -5.69
C MET A 1 -4.88 -8.25 -6.01
N ALA A 2 -5.31 -7.85 -7.22
CA ALA A 2 -5.40 -6.44 -7.62
C ALA A 2 -6.26 -5.53 -6.71
N ARG A 3 -7.44 -5.97 -6.25
CA ARG A 3 -8.39 -5.11 -5.51
C ARG A 3 -7.87 -4.42 -4.24
N GLY A 4 -7.01 -5.06 -3.44
CA GLY A 4 -6.47 -4.45 -2.22
C GLY A 4 -5.43 -3.37 -2.53
N LEU A 5 -4.67 -3.58 -3.60
CA LEU A 5 -3.69 -2.63 -4.10
C LEU A 5 -4.36 -1.47 -4.87
N GLU A 6 -5.47 -1.76 -5.56
CA GLU A 6 -6.33 -0.74 -6.18
C GLU A 6 -6.87 0.28 -5.19
N GLN A 7 -7.00 -0.07 -3.90
CA GLN A 7 -7.44 0.87 -2.87
C GLN A 7 -6.35 1.85 -2.42
N SER A 8 -5.06 1.46 -2.48
CA SER A 8 -3.93 2.37 -2.20
C SER A 8 -3.46 3.14 -3.43
N TYR A 9 -3.79 2.66 -4.63
CA TYR A 9 -3.48 3.30 -5.91
C TYR A 9 -3.87 4.78 -6.07
N PRO A 10 -4.98 5.30 -5.52
CA PRO A 10 -5.35 6.69 -5.72
C PRO A 10 -4.28 7.67 -5.22
N ILE A 11 -3.59 7.35 -4.12
CA ILE A 11 -2.53 8.19 -3.56
C ILE A 11 -1.26 8.07 -4.40
N TYR A 12 -0.85 6.85 -4.74
CA TYR A 12 0.32 6.65 -5.59
C TYR A 12 0.15 7.26 -7.00
N ARG A 13 -1.06 7.24 -7.57
CA ARG A 13 -1.36 7.92 -8.86
C ARG A 13 -1.21 9.42 -8.77
N ARG A 14 -1.61 10.05 -7.65
CA ARG A 14 -1.37 11.49 -7.42
C ARG A 14 0.12 11.83 -7.36
N LEU A 15 0.95 10.86 -6.98
CA LEU A 15 2.41 11.00 -6.92
C LEU A 15 3.12 10.66 -8.24
N GLY A 16 2.38 10.36 -9.32
CA GLY A 16 2.94 10.08 -10.64
C GLY A 16 3.03 8.60 -11.02
N LEU A 17 2.39 7.69 -10.28
CA LEU A 17 2.35 6.27 -10.61
C LEU A 17 1.72 6.02 -11.99
N ALA A 18 2.47 5.36 -12.87
CA ALA A 18 2.01 4.96 -14.20
C ALA A 18 1.77 3.44 -14.30
N SER A 19 2.66 2.63 -13.72
CA SER A 19 2.52 1.17 -13.75
C SER A 19 3.09 0.50 -12.51
N VAL A 20 2.67 -0.75 -12.28
CA VAL A 20 3.07 -1.54 -11.12
C VAL A 20 3.52 -2.92 -11.58
N GLY A 21 4.74 -3.28 -11.20
CA GLY A 21 5.28 -4.63 -11.30
C GLY A 21 5.29 -5.35 -9.95
N PHE A 22 5.64 -6.64 -9.96
CA PHE A 22 5.78 -7.41 -8.73
C PHE A 22 6.85 -8.49 -8.84
N GLU A 23 7.50 -8.76 -7.70
CA GLU A 23 8.40 -9.88 -7.50
C GLU A 23 7.86 -10.76 -6.37
N ARG A 24 7.74 -12.07 -6.59
CA ARG A 24 7.40 -13.02 -5.54
C ARG A 24 8.66 -13.38 -4.76
N LEU A 25 8.73 -12.96 -3.51
CA LEU A 25 9.88 -13.18 -2.63
C LEU A 25 9.85 -14.56 -1.96
N SER A 26 8.68 -14.96 -1.45
CA SER A 26 8.50 -16.28 -0.86
C SER A 26 7.12 -16.84 -1.14
N HIS A 27 7.00 -18.16 -1.04
CA HIS A 27 5.75 -18.89 -1.08
C HIS A 27 5.88 -20.09 -0.14
N GLU A 28 5.10 -20.07 0.93
CA GLU A 28 5.17 -21.03 2.01
C GLU A 28 3.79 -21.67 2.19
N HIS A 29 3.77 -22.98 2.40
CA HIS A 29 2.55 -23.72 2.69
C HIS A 29 2.37 -23.72 4.22
N LEU A 30 1.33 -23.04 4.70
CA LEU A 30 1.00 -23.07 6.13
C LEU A 30 0.10 -24.28 6.47
N SER A 31 -0.71 -24.72 5.50
CA SER A 31 -1.50 -25.94 5.60
C SER A 31 -1.82 -26.49 4.20
N ALA A 32 -2.60 -27.57 4.11
CA ALA A 32 -3.05 -28.14 2.86
C ALA A 32 -3.83 -27.15 1.97
N THR A 33 -4.45 -26.11 2.56
CA THR A 33 -5.25 -25.13 1.82
C THR A 33 -4.84 -23.68 2.09
N ILE A 34 -3.88 -23.42 2.97
CA ILE A 34 -3.45 -22.06 3.34
C ILE A 34 -1.99 -21.85 2.95
N TYR A 35 -1.72 -20.70 2.35
CA TYR A 35 -0.42 -20.31 1.83
C TYR A 35 -0.07 -18.92 2.32
N LEU A 36 1.20 -18.70 2.63
CA LEU A 36 1.77 -17.37 2.83
C LEU A 36 2.61 -17.02 1.61
N VAL A 37 2.33 -15.86 1.00
CA VAL A 37 3.09 -15.35 -0.13
C VAL A 37 3.61 -13.96 0.21
N ARG A 38 4.93 -13.78 0.13
CA ARG A 38 5.56 -12.46 0.27
C ARG A 38 5.84 -11.90 -1.11
N VAL A 39 5.45 -10.66 -1.34
CA VAL A 39 5.57 -9.97 -2.62
C VAL A 39 6.26 -8.62 -2.39
N ARG A 40 7.20 -8.26 -3.27
CA ARG A 40 7.65 -6.89 -3.44
C ARG A 40 6.89 -6.27 -4.60
N TRP A 41 6.14 -5.22 -4.33
CA TRP A 41 5.55 -4.37 -5.35
C TRP A 41 6.55 -3.34 -5.80
N ILE A 42 6.65 -3.10 -7.11
CA ILE A 42 7.55 -2.11 -7.68
C ILE A 42 6.71 -1.11 -8.46
N PHE A 43 6.86 0.16 -8.10
CA PHE A 43 6.08 1.27 -8.62
C PHE A 43 6.92 2.06 -9.61
N TYR A 44 6.37 2.32 -10.81
CA TYR A 44 7.06 3.02 -11.89
C TYR A 44 6.30 4.29 -12.31
N ASP A 45 7.05 5.33 -12.66
CA ASP A 45 6.50 6.55 -13.26
C ASP A 45 6.28 6.40 -14.78
N GLN A 46 5.87 7.48 -15.44
CA GLN A 46 5.57 7.49 -16.87
C GLN A 46 6.80 7.26 -17.76
N ASP A 47 8.00 7.55 -17.27
CA ASP A 47 9.25 7.30 -17.98
C ASP A 47 9.77 5.87 -17.76
N GLY A 48 9.02 5.06 -17.01
CA GLY A 48 9.41 3.70 -16.63
C GLY A 48 10.48 3.66 -15.54
N LYS A 49 10.78 4.80 -14.90
CA LYS A 49 11.73 4.86 -13.79
C LYS A 49 11.05 4.39 -12.51
N ARG A 50 11.78 3.59 -11.73
CA ARG A 50 11.30 3.14 -10.43
C ARG A 50 11.15 4.32 -9.48
N MET A 51 9.93 4.50 -8.98
CA MET A 51 9.59 5.49 -7.96
C MET A 51 9.88 4.95 -6.56
N THR A 52 9.35 3.77 -6.25
CA THR A 52 9.50 3.11 -4.95
C THR A 52 9.21 1.62 -5.05
N ASP A 53 9.39 0.91 -3.95
CA ASP A 53 8.94 -0.45 -3.74
C ASP A 53 8.31 -0.61 -2.34
N SER A 54 7.38 -1.55 -2.22
CA SER A 54 6.76 -1.92 -0.93
C SER A 54 6.66 -3.42 -0.78
N LEU A 55 6.78 -3.89 0.46
CA LEU A 55 6.63 -5.29 0.83
C LEU A 55 5.21 -5.55 1.35
N ALA A 56 4.58 -6.57 0.76
CA ALA A 56 3.29 -7.07 1.21
C ALA A 56 3.35 -8.58 1.49
N SER A 57 2.68 -8.99 2.56
CA SER A 57 2.45 -10.41 2.86
C SER A 57 0.98 -10.75 2.64
N TYR A 58 0.73 -11.83 1.90
CA TYR A 58 -0.60 -12.32 1.58
C TYR A 58 -0.83 -13.70 2.19
N ILE A 59 -1.91 -13.84 2.93
CA ILE A 59 -2.43 -15.17 3.29
C ILE A 59 -3.44 -15.56 2.21
N LEU A 60 -3.14 -16.60 1.45
CA LEU A 60 -4.01 -17.15 0.41
C LEU A 60 -4.68 -18.42 0.91
N ARG A 61 -5.96 -18.60 0.59
CA ARG A 61 -6.69 -19.84 0.78
C ARG A 61 -7.04 -20.45 -0.57
N ARG A 62 -6.75 -21.73 -0.76
CA ARG A 62 -7.22 -22.53 -1.90
C ARG A 62 -8.68 -22.91 -1.65
N GLY A 63 -9.56 -22.51 -2.57
CA GLY A 63 -10.94 -22.98 -2.65
C GLY A 63 -11.25 -23.52 -4.03
N ASP A 64 -12.52 -23.83 -4.28
CA ASP A 64 -12.96 -24.55 -5.49
C ASP A 64 -12.70 -23.79 -6.80
N GLY A 65 -12.51 -22.47 -6.73
CA GLY A 65 -12.16 -21.60 -7.87
C GLY A 65 -10.69 -21.15 -7.90
N GLY A 66 -9.79 -21.81 -7.16
CA GLY A 66 -8.36 -21.47 -7.10
C GLY A 66 -7.94 -20.70 -5.84
N LEU A 67 -6.75 -20.10 -5.87
CA LEU A 67 -6.19 -19.35 -4.74
C LEU A 67 -6.87 -17.98 -4.60
N ARG A 68 -7.39 -17.69 -3.40
CA ARG A 68 -7.95 -16.38 -3.04
C ARG A 68 -7.17 -15.76 -1.90
N ALA A 69 -6.83 -14.48 -2.03
CA ALA A 69 -6.26 -13.73 -0.92
C ALA A 69 -7.33 -13.52 0.16
N PHE A 70 -7.00 -13.94 1.38
CA PHE A 70 -7.86 -13.82 2.56
C PHE A 70 -7.48 -12.58 3.38
N VAL A 71 -6.18 -12.28 3.49
CA VAL A 71 -5.64 -11.11 4.19
C VAL A 71 -4.44 -10.55 3.42
N CYS A 72 -4.32 -9.22 3.38
CA CYS A 72 -3.14 -8.48 2.94
C CYS A 72 -2.58 -7.71 4.14
N VAL A 73 -1.31 -7.91 4.46
CA VAL A 73 -0.61 -7.17 5.51
C VAL A 73 0.51 -6.36 4.85
N PRO A 74 0.32 -5.05 4.64
CA PRO A 74 1.40 -4.15 4.22
C PRO A 74 2.44 -4.06 5.35
N ALA A 75 3.72 -4.18 5.01
CA ALA A 75 4.78 -4.20 6.02
C ALA A 75 5.46 -2.83 6.20
N ASP A 76 5.56 -2.04 5.13
CA ASP A 76 6.35 -0.80 5.07
C ASP A 76 5.63 0.35 4.34
N ASP A 77 4.36 0.15 3.97
CA ASP A 77 3.63 1.03 3.04
C ASP A 77 3.56 2.48 3.54
N VAL A 78 3.39 2.69 4.85
CA VAL A 78 3.31 4.04 5.46
C VAL A 78 4.64 4.77 5.38
N GLU A 79 5.74 4.10 5.73
CA GLU A 79 7.09 4.67 5.73
C GLU A 79 7.53 5.02 4.30
N LYS A 80 7.22 4.13 3.35
CA LYS A 80 7.51 4.31 1.92
C LYS A 80 6.71 5.46 1.31
N LEU A 81 5.44 5.59 1.67
CA LEU A 81 4.60 6.71 1.24
C LEU A 81 5.16 8.04 1.74
N GLN A 82 5.50 8.14 3.02
CA GLN A 82 6.04 9.35 3.62
C GLN A 82 7.37 9.78 2.96
N ALA A 83 8.28 8.83 2.74
CA ALA A 83 9.56 9.11 2.08
C ALA A 83 9.36 9.65 0.65
N LEU A 84 8.47 9.01 -0.12
CA LEU A 84 8.18 9.41 -1.50
C LEU A 84 7.52 10.80 -1.57
N ALA A 85 6.66 11.11 -0.60
CA ALA A 85 6.00 12.41 -0.52
C ALA A 85 6.98 13.54 -0.18
N ALA A 86 7.91 13.29 0.75
CA ALA A 86 8.97 14.23 1.08
C ALA A 86 9.89 14.52 -0.12
N GLU A 87 10.27 13.49 -0.89
CA GLU A 87 11.07 13.65 -2.10
C GLU A 87 10.36 14.51 -3.16
N LYS A 88 9.05 14.33 -3.31
CA LYS A 88 8.23 15.05 -4.29
C LYS A 88 7.72 16.42 -3.79
N GLY A 89 7.97 16.78 -2.54
CA GLY A 89 7.45 18.01 -1.93
C GLY A 89 5.92 18.03 -1.81
N VAL A 90 5.28 16.87 -1.65
CA VAL A 90 3.82 16.71 -1.59
C VAL A 90 3.40 16.39 -0.15
N SER A 91 2.37 17.07 0.37
CA SER A 91 1.74 16.68 1.64
C SER A 91 0.72 15.56 1.41
N LEU A 92 0.93 14.40 2.06
CA LEU A 92 0.05 13.21 1.92
C LEU A 92 -1.31 13.38 2.62
N PHE A 93 -1.32 14.18 3.67
CA PHE A 93 -2.50 14.52 4.44
C PHE A 93 -2.62 16.04 4.36
N GLY A 94 -3.70 16.54 3.77
CA GLY A 94 -4.03 17.95 3.93
C GLY A 94 -4.17 18.24 5.42
N GLU A 95 -3.65 19.37 5.87
CA GLU A 95 -3.91 19.89 7.21
C GLU A 95 -5.43 19.83 7.44
N THR A 96 -5.89 19.03 8.40
CA THR A 96 -7.23 19.20 8.96
C THR A 96 -7.21 20.56 9.67
N PRO A 97 -7.99 21.57 9.24
CA PRO A 97 -8.03 22.81 9.98
C PRO A 97 -8.82 22.60 11.26
N GLY A 98 -8.15 22.74 12.40
CA GLY A 98 -8.70 23.33 13.62
C GLY A 98 -9.56 22.44 14.53
N GLU A 99 -8.92 21.74 15.46
CA GLU A 99 -9.44 21.66 16.83
C GLU A 99 -8.50 22.45 17.74
N GLY A 100 -8.79 23.73 17.85
CA GLY A 100 -7.95 24.67 18.59
C GLY A 100 -8.52 26.08 18.56
N GLN A 101 -9.71 26.28 19.12
CA GLN A 101 -10.06 27.55 19.74
C GLN A 101 -10.98 27.28 20.94
N ALA A 102 -10.36 27.29 22.11
CA ALA A 102 -11.04 27.56 23.36
C ALA A 102 -11.78 28.89 23.22
N HIS A 103 -13.08 28.89 23.47
CA HIS A 103 -13.78 30.09 23.86
C HIS A 103 -14.32 29.86 25.26
N GLU A 104 -13.59 30.41 26.24
CA GLU A 104 -14.14 30.82 27.52
C GLU A 104 -15.50 31.51 27.30
N SER A 105 -16.49 31.08 28.07
CA SER A 105 -17.76 31.79 28.22
C SER A 105 -18.04 31.94 29.71
N PRO A 106 -18.21 33.16 30.23
CA PRO A 106 -18.49 33.40 31.64
C PRO A 106 -20.00 33.32 31.89
N ALA A 107 -20.37 32.78 33.05
CA ALA A 107 -21.61 33.10 33.76
C ALA A 107 -21.44 32.75 35.24
#